data_AF-A0AAU3LIE5-F1
#
_entry.id   AF-A0AAU3LIE5-F1
#
_cell.length_a   1.000
_cell.length_b   1.000
_cell.length_c   1.000
_cell.angle_alpha   90.00
_cell.angle_beta   90.00
_cell.angle_gamma   90.00
#
_symmetry.space_group_name_H-M   'P 1'
#
loop_
_entity.id
_entity.type
_entity.pdbx_description
1 polymer ?
#
loop_
_entity_poly.entity_id
_entity_poly.type
_entity_poly.pdbx_seq_one_letter_code
_entity_poly.pdbx_strand_id
1 'polypeptide(L)' 'MYDAYGAGPVKPALRCLKCGDIHVVMSQARDPIADGLRWRYTCLDCRIAWWCDEHGGEIDEYLPREYP' A
#
# COMPACT_ATOMS: atom_id res chain seq x y z
N MET A 1 -30.47 5.79 -15.58
CA MET A 1 -29.14 6.37 -15.34
C MET A 1 -28.48 5.43 -14.35
N TYR A 2 -27.57 4.58 -14.82
CA TYR A 2 -26.98 3.53 -13.98
C TYR A 2 -25.74 4.12 -13.33
N ASP A 3 -25.78 4.31 -12.03
CA ASP A 3 -24.61 4.72 -11.27
C ASP A 3 -23.68 3.51 -11.17
N ALA A 4 -22.80 3.38 -12.17
CA ALA A 4 -21.87 2.26 -12.32
C ALA A 4 -20.76 2.23 -11.25
N TYR A 5 -20.77 3.18 -10.32
CA TYR A 5 -19.85 3.30 -9.20
C TYR A 5 -20.63 3.07 -7.90
N GLY A 6 -21.16 1.86 -7.74
CA GLY A 6 -21.63 1.42 -6.44
C GLY A 6 -20.56 1.73 -5.39
N ALA A 7 -20.97 2.31 -4.26
CA ALA A 7 -20.10 2.57 -3.11
C ALA A 7 -19.57 1.23 -2.57
N GLY A 8 -18.59 0.67 -3.27
CA GLY A 8 -17.87 -0.50 -2.82
C GLY A 8 -17.19 -0.19 -1.49
N PRO A 9 -16.86 -1.22 -0.69
CA PRO A 9 -16.16 -1.02 0.56
C PRO A 9 -14.95 -0.11 0.30
N VAL A 10 -14.91 1.03 1.00
CA VAL A 10 -13.78 1.96 0.94
C VAL A 10 -12.59 1.19 1.47
N LYS A 11 -11.80 0.61 0.57
CA LYS A 11 -10.57 -0.08 0.97
C LYS A 11 -9.74 0.94 1.73
N PRO A 12 -9.26 0.62 2.94
CA PRO A 12 -8.45 1.55 3.69
C PRO A 12 -7.25 1.96 2.83
N ALA A 13 -6.94 3.26 2.83
CA ALA A 13 -5.79 3.77 2.11
C ALA A 13 -4.52 3.10 2.65
N LEU A 14 -3.69 2.60 1.74
CA LEU A 14 -2.39 2.03 2.09
C LEU A 14 -1.53 3.10 2.78
N ARG A 15 -0.90 2.72 3.90
CA ARG A 15 -0.02 3.61 4.67
C ARG A 15 1.44 3.24 4.49
N CYS A 16 2.29 4.26 4.55
CA CYS A 16 3.73 4.09 4.53
C CYS A 16 4.21 3.36 5.79
N LEU A 17 5.04 2.31 5.61
CA LEU A 17 5.62 1.53 6.70
C LEU A 17 6.54 2.34 7.64
N LYS A 18 7.05 3.50 7.17
CA LYS A 18 7.98 4.35 7.93
C LYS A 18 7.30 5.54 8.62
N CYS A 19 6.46 6.29 7.90
CA CYS A 19 5.85 7.51 8.42
C CYS A 19 4.34 7.41 8.66
N GLY A 20 3.68 6.35 8.20
CA GLY A 20 2.23 6.18 8.32
C GLY A 20 1.38 7.04 7.37
N ASP A 21 1.99 7.87 6.53
CA ASP A 21 1.30 8.71 5.55
C ASP A 21 0.67 7.88 4.41
N ILE A 22 -0.38 8.40 3.78
CA ILE A 22 -1.15 7.79 2.70
C ILE A 22 -0.66 8.16 1.30
N HIS A 23 0.35 9.04 1.17
CA HIS A 23 0.98 9.37 -0.12
C HIS A 23 1.85 8.21 -0.64
N VAL A 24 1.21 7.07 -0.89
CA VAL A 24 1.85 5.86 -1.39
C VAL A 24 1.33 5.57 -2.79
N VAL A 25 2.25 5.44 -3.73
CA VAL A 25 1.94 5.07 -5.12
C VAL A 25 2.38 3.64 -5.39
N MET A 26 1.61 2.95 -6.23
CA MET A 26 1.96 1.62 -6.72
C MET A 26 2.57 1.76 -8.11
N SER A 27 3.73 1.13 -8.34
CA SER A 27 4.43 1.16 -9.62
C SER A 27 5.04 -0.21 -9.92
N GLN A 28 5.19 -0.54 -11.20
CA GLN A 28 5.98 -1.70 -11.59
C GLN A 28 7.46 -1.33 -11.60
N ALA A 29 8.29 -2.21 -11.04
CA ALA A 29 9.74 -2.10 -11.08
C ALA A 29 10.36 -3.46 -11.36
N ARG A 30 11.54 -3.47 -11.98
CA ARG A 30 12.30 -4.70 -12.17
C ARG A 30 12.86 -5.16 -10.81
N ASP A 31 12.56 -6.40 -10.46
CA ASP A 31 13.14 -7.07 -9.30
C ASP A 31 14.53 -7.61 -9.66
N PRO A 32 15.60 -7.17 -8.97
CA PRO A 32 16.95 -7.68 -9.22
C PRO A 32 17.15 -9.15 -8.82
N ILE A 33 16.27 -9.74 -8.02
CA ILE A 33 16.39 -11.11 -7.51
C ILE A 33 15.57 -12.09 -8.35
N ALA A 34 14.30 -11.79 -8.61
CA ALA A 34 13.40 -12.69 -9.35
C ALA A 34 13.46 -12.57 -10.89
N ASP A 35 14.35 -11.72 -11.42
CA ASP A 35 14.50 -11.40 -12.86
C ASP A 35 13.16 -11.17 -13.57
N GLY A 36 12.35 -10.26 -13.04
CA GLY A 36 11.01 -9.96 -13.56
C GLY A 36 10.50 -8.59 -13.14
N LEU A 37 9.38 -8.16 -13.71
CA LEU A 37 8.67 -6.97 -13.25
C LEU A 37 7.77 -7.35 -12.08
N ARG A 38 7.95 -6.69 -10.93
CA ARG A 38 7.11 -6.83 -9.74
C ARG A 38 6.47 -5.49 -9.40
N TRP A 39 5.30 -5.56 -8.79
CA TRP A 39 4.65 -4.38 -8.24
C TRP A 39 5.28 -4.02 -6.90
N ARG A 40 5.60 -2.74 -6.74
CA ARG A 40 6.06 -2.17 -5.48
C ARG A 40 5.23 -0.96 -5.10
N TYR A 41 5.13 -0.75 -3.81
CA TYR A 41 4.67 0.49 -3.22
C TYR A 41 5.84 1.44 -3.02
N THR A 42 5.58 2.75 -3.12
CA THR A 42 6.57 3.79 -2.88
C THR A 42 5.91 4.95 -2.16
N CYS A 43 6.42 5.29 -0.97
CA CYS A 43 6.01 6.49 -0.26
C CYS A 43 6.65 7.72 -0.90
N LEU A 44 5.86 8.72 -1.24
CA LEU A 44 6.34 9.94 -1.88
C LEU A 44 7.08 10.87 -0.91
N ASP A 45 6.74 10.81 0.38
CA ASP A 45 7.39 11.60 1.44
C ASP A 45 8.73 10.99 1.87
N CYS A 46 8.73 9.71 2.25
CA CYS A 46 9.92 9.03 2.77
C CYS A 46 10.83 8.44 1.68
N ARG A 47 10.33 8.32 0.45
CA ARG A 47 11.00 7.64 -0.70
C ARG A 47 11.40 6.18 -0.46
N ILE A 48 10.87 5.57 0.61
CA ILE A 48 11.00 4.13 0.82
C ILE A 48 10.08 3.38 -0.15
N ALA A 49 10.55 2.22 -0.61
CA ALA A 49 9.80 1.34 -1.49
C ALA A 49 9.88 -0.10 -1.01
N TRP A 50 8.80 -0.84 -1.16
CA TRP A 50 8.69 -2.23 -0.73
C TRP A 50 7.80 -3.02 -1.71
N TRP A 51 8.08 -4.31 -1.89
CA TRP A 51 7.29 -5.15 -2.80
C TRP A 51 5.89 -5.40 -2.23
N CYS A 52 4.87 -5.44 -3.09
CA CYS A 52 3.48 -5.54 -2.64
C CYS A 52 3.16 -6.85 -1.90
N ASP A 53 3.87 -7.91 -2.27
CA ASP A 53 3.78 -9.27 -1.72
C ASP A 53 4.69 -9.49 -0.51
N GLU A 54 5.67 -8.61 -0.27
CA GLU A 54 6.48 -8.58 0.97
C GLU A 54 5.79 -7.80 2.10
N HIS A 55 4.52 -7.44 1.91
CA HIS A 55 3.69 -6.86 2.96
C HIS A 55 3.34 -7.92 4.02
N GLY A 56 4.35 -8.37 4.77
CA GLY A 56 4.26 -9.39 5.81
C GLY A 56 3.87 -8.86 7.20
N GLY A 57 2.99 -7.85 7.26
CA GLY A 57 2.31 -7.49 8.50
C GLY A 57 0.85 -7.90 8.38
N GLU A 58 0.34 -8.67 9.34
CA GLU A 58 -1.08 -9.00 9.40
C GLU A 58 -1.91 -7.71 9.37
N ILE A 59 -3.09 -7.74 8.72
CA ILE A 59 -3.96 -6.56 8.59
C ILE A 59 -4.31 -5.94 9.96
N ASP A 60 -4.25 -6.76 11.02
CA ASP A 60 -4.49 -6.41 12.42
C ASP A 60 -3.40 -5.52 13.03
N GLU A 61 -2.18 -5.48 12.48
CA GLU A 61 -1.12 -4.55 12.92
C GLU A 61 -1.42 -3.09 12.54
N TYR A 62 -2.39 -2.88 11.65
CA TYR A 62 -2.78 -1.58 11.09
C TYR A 62 -4.20 -1.14 11.49
N LEU A 63 -4.90 -1.92 12.32
CA LEU A 63 -6.12 -1.44 12.96
C LEU A 63 -5.76 -0.23 13.82
N PRO A 64 -6.60 0.82 13.86
CA PRO A 64 -6.35 1.97 14.70
C PRO A 64 -6.22 1.46 16.14
N ARG A 65 -5.01 1.48 16.69
CA ARG A 65 -4.85 1.38 18.14
C ARG A 65 -5.68 2.52 18.69
N GLU A 66 -6.75 2.18 19.41
CA GLU A 66 -7.55 3.13 20.15
C GLU A 66 -6.58 4.01 20.93
N TYR A 67 -6.62 5.30 20.64
CA TYR A 67 -5.78 6.31 21.25
C TYR A 67 -6.35 6.56 22.65
N PRO A 68 -5.61 6.30 23.75
CA PRO A 68 -6.00 6.82 25.06
C PRO A 68 -5.87 8.34 25.14
#